data_AF-A0A354IAE5-F1
#
_entry.id   AF-A0A354IAE5-F1
#
_cell.length_a   1.000
_cell.length_b   1.000
_cell.length_c   1.000
_cell.angle_alpha   90.00
_cell.angle_beta   90.00
_cell.angle_gamma   90.00
#
_symmetry.space_group_name_H-M   'P 1'
#
loop_
_entity.id
_entity.type
_entity.pdbx_description
1 polymer ?
#
loop_
_entity_poly.entity_id
_entity_poly.type
_entity_poly.pdbx_seq_one_letter_code
_entity_poly.pdbx_strand_id
1 'polypeptide(L)'
;MSKNITKNRILDFTVSLQIQHRSPNTITSYTTNIQKLELFLNGAELSKERMLAYKCWLSEQGFKQRTINAYLAAANQFCDVMGWQEMKVVLDPVGQGDSRETQKQISSSSYKKLVYTALQNDKERLAMMIQVLCHMDLRFCELEKLTVESLKEGAVWVIRKHHDKKIVIPDIILEDLRTYVAHEQILSGIVFRTSKGSPVDRSNFRKDIKKLCVLAGIEE
;
A
#
# COMPACT_ATOMS: atom_id res chain seq x y z
N MET A 1 27.99 1.39 25.21
CA MET A 1 26.68 0.69 25.31
C MET A 1 26.54 -0.27 24.15
N SER A 2 25.98 -1.45 24.38
CA SER A 2 25.75 -2.47 23.35
C SER A 2 24.80 -1.97 22.25
N LYS A 3 25.12 -2.18 20.98
CA LYS A 3 24.33 -1.74 19.80
C LYS A 3 23.47 -2.86 19.18
N ASN A 4 23.00 -3.80 20.01
CA ASN A 4 22.09 -4.86 19.58
C ASN A 4 20.69 -4.36 19.21
N ILE A 5 20.10 -4.84 18.13
CA ILE A 5 18.68 -4.57 17.82
C ILE A 5 17.85 -5.57 18.63
N THR A 6 17.13 -5.08 19.64
CA THR A 6 16.29 -5.91 20.51
C THR A 6 14.82 -5.58 20.29
N LYS A 7 13.92 -6.47 20.72
CA LYS A 7 12.47 -6.24 20.68
C LYS A 7 12.08 -4.92 21.36
N ASN A 8 12.70 -4.58 22.49
CA ASN A 8 12.44 -3.34 23.21
C ASN A 8 12.85 -2.12 22.38
N ARG A 9 14.02 -2.15 21.74
CA ARG A 9 14.46 -1.05 20.86
C ARG A 9 13.56 -0.88 19.63
N ILE A 10 13.05 -1.98 19.08
CA ILE A 10 12.07 -1.94 17.99
C ILE A 10 10.74 -1.32 18.46
N LEU A 11 10.33 -1.60 19.70
CA LEU A 11 9.16 -0.97 20.31
C LEU A 11 9.38 0.53 20.52
N ASP A 12 10.51 0.93 21.11
CA ASP A 12 10.87 2.34 21.32
C ASP A 12 10.90 3.10 19.98
N PHE A 13 11.44 2.48 18.94
CA PHE A 13 11.41 3.02 17.59
C PHE A 13 9.98 3.18 17.05
N THR A 14 9.12 2.18 17.25
CA THR A 14 7.72 2.22 16.83
C THR A 14 6.97 3.36 17.52
N VAL A 15 7.20 3.53 18.84
CA VAL A 15 6.64 4.64 19.63
C VAL A 15 7.16 5.99 19.12
N SER A 16 8.45 6.10 18.82
CA SER A 16 9.03 7.33 18.24
C SER A 16 8.37 7.71 16.91
N LEU A 17 8.10 6.73 16.03
CA LEU A 17 7.40 6.99 14.77
C LEU A 17 5.95 7.46 14.98
N GLN A 18 5.27 6.95 16.01
CA GLN A 18 3.93 7.40 16.39
C GLN A 18 3.95 8.85 16.90
N ILE A 19 4.91 9.20 17.75
CA ILE A 19 5.10 10.58 18.25
C ILE A 19 5.41 11.54 17.10
N GLN A 20 6.14 11.09 16.08
CA GLN A 20 6.38 11.84 14.84
C GLN A 20 5.17 11.88 13.88
N HIS A 21 4.00 11.40 14.31
CA HIS A 21 2.77 11.34 13.51
C HIS A 21 2.94 10.65 12.15
N ARG A 22 3.79 9.62 12.08
CA ARG A 22 3.92 8.80 10.87
C ARG A 22 2.66 7.98 10.64
N SER A 23 2.34 7.74 9.37
CA SER A 23 1.15 6.94 9.02
C SER A 23 1.28 5.50 9.53
N PRO A 24 0.17 4.82 9.86
CA PRO A 24 0.19 3.41 10.28
C PRO A 24 0.92 2.48 9.30
N ASN A 25 0.79 2.76 8.00
CA ASN A 25 1.48 2.01 6.94
C ASN A 25 3.00 2.22 6.99
N THR A 26 3.44 3.46 7.21
CA THR A 26 4.86 3.79 7.36
C THR A 26 5.44 3.13 8.59
N ILE A 27 4.73 3.19 9.73
CA ILE A 27 5.13 2.53 10.98
C ILE A 27 5.30 1.03 10.75
N THR A 28 4.27 0.37 10.23
CA THR A 28 4.29 -1.07 9.95
C THR A 28 5.44 -1.46 9.01
N SER A 29 5.63 -0.70 7.93
CA SER A 29 6.71 -0.95 6.96
C SER A 29 8.08 -0.77 7.59
N TYR A 30 8.30 0.29 8.36
CA TYR A 30 9.59 0.57 8.98
C TYR A 30 9.92 -0.48 10.04
N THR A 31 8.97 -0.80 10.92
CA THR A 31 9.13 -1.84 11.94
C THR A 31 9.45 -3.21 11.30
N THR A 32 8.74 -3.60 10.25
CA THR A 32 9.02 -4.85 9.50
C THR A 32 10.42 -4.83 8.88
N ASN A 33 10.84 -3.69 8.32
CA ASN A 33 12.16 -3.54 7.72
C ASN A 33 13.29 -3.67 8.78
N ILE A 34 13.07 -3.14 9.98
CA ILE A 34 14.03 -3.29 11.10
C ILE A 34 14.08 -4.72 11.61
N GLN A 35 12.94 -5.42 11.69
CA GLN A 35 12.94 -6.86 12.03
C GLN A 35 13.76 -7.69 11.04
N LYS A 36 13.76 -7.34 9.75
CA LYS A 36 14.62 -8.00 8.76
C LYS A 36 16.12 -7.73 9.00
N LEU A 37 16.47 -6.50 9.39
CA LEU A 37 17.83 -6.17 9.78
C LEU A 37 18.26 -6.91 11.05
N GLU A 38 17.37 -7.01 12.05
CA GLU A 38 17.62 -7.77 13.28
C GLU A 38 17.87 -9.26 12.98
N LEU A 39 17.05 -9.85 12.11
CA LEU A 39 17.24 -11.22 11.63
C LEU A 39 18.58 -11.40 10.90
N PHE A 40 18.96 -10.45 10.03
CA PHE A 40 20.25 -10.47 9.33
C PHE A 40 21.43 -10.41 10.30
N LEU A 41 21.34 -9.59 11.36
CA LEU A 41 22.39 -9.46 12.37
C LEU A 41 22.51 -10.72 13.24
N ASN A 42 21.44 -11.51 13.36
CA ASN A 42 21.40 -12.78 14.07
C ASN A 42 22.03 -12.71 15.48
N GLY A 43 21.60 -11.70 16.26
CA GLY A 43 22.09 -11.47 17.63
C GLY A 43 23.39 -10.69 17.75
N ALA A 44 23.99 -10.27 16.63
CA ALA A 44 25.21 -9.48 16.61
C ALA A 44 24.94 -7.97 16.67
N GLU A 45 25.85 -7.20 17.31
CA GLU A 45 25.71 -5.74 17.40
C GLU A 45 25.74 -5.04 16.04
N LEU A 46 25.00 -3.95 15.89
CA LEU A 46 25.07 -3.14 14.68
C LEU A 46 26.40 -2.37 14.63
N SER A 47 27.12 -2.51 13.51
CA SER A 47 28.30 -1.72 13.16
C SER A 47 28.16 -1.16 11.74
N LYS A 48 29.05 -0.25 11.35
CA LYS A 48 29.03 0.37 10.01
C LYS A 48 29.31 -0.67 8.94
N GLU A 49 30.24 -1.57 9.22
CA GLU A 49 30.62 -2.70 8.38
C GLU A 49 29.43 -3.65 8.20
N ARG A 50 28.68 -3.92 9.27
CA ARG A 50 27.47 -4.76 9.21
C ARG A 50 26.33 -4.09 8.46
N MET A 51 26.17 -2.77 8.56
CA MET A 51 25.19 -2.05 7.75
C MET A 51 25.55 -2.10 6.25
N LEU A 52 26.83 -1.99 5.91
CA LEU A 52 27.31 -2.17 4.52
C LEU A 52 27.12 -3.61 4.05
N ALA A 53 27.44 -4.60 4.88
CA ALA A 53 27.19 -6.01 4.58
C ALA A 53 25.69 -6.27 4.37
N TYR A 54 24.82 -5.65 5.15
CA TYR A 54 23.37 -5.74 4.95
C TYR A 54 22.93 -5.17 3.60
N LYS A 55 23.49 -4.02 3.19
CA LYS A 55 23.25 -3.43 1.87
C LYS A 55 23.69 -4.36 0.73
N CYS A 56 24.86 -4.97 0.83
CA CYS A 56 25.34 -5.95 -0.15
C CYS A 56 24.43 -7.18 -0.18
N TRP A 57 24.10 -7.74 0.99
CA TRP A 57 23.20 -8.88 1.11
C TRP A 57 21.83 -8.61 0.48
N LEU A 58 21.22 -7.44 0.71
CA LEU A 58 19.96 -7.05 0.07
C LEU A 58 20.06 -7.05 -1.47
N SER A 59 21.22 -6.66 -2.01
CA SER A 59 21.48 -6.67 -3.45
C SER A 59 21.60 -8.10 -3.97
N GLU A 60 22.33 -8.97 -3.24
CA GLU A 60 22.48 -10.40 -3.57
C GLU A 60 21.16 -11.17 -3.52
N GLN A 61 20.22 -10.76 -2.66
CA GLN A 61 18.86 -11.31 -2.64
C GLN A 61 18.03 -10.93 -3.89
N GLY A 62 18.56 -10.11 -4.80
CA GLY A 62 17.88 -9.68 -6.02
C GLY A 62 16.79 -8.62 -5.80
N PHE A 63 16.82 -7.89 -4.68
CA PHE A 63 15.87 -6.79 -4.47
C PHE A 63 16.14 -5.64 -5.45
N LYS A 64 15.08 -5.03 -5.98
CA LYS A 64 15.17 -3.79 -6.76
C LYS A 64 15.77 -2.65 -5.90
N GLN A 65 16.52 -1.73 -6.51
CA GLN A 65 17.18 -0.61 -5.80
C GLN A 65 16.24 0.19 -4.90
N ARG A 66 15.00 0.46 -5.35
CA ARG A 66 13.99 1.16 -4.54
C ARG A 66 13.64 0.41 -3.24
N THR A 67 13.57 -0.91 -3.30
CA THR A 67 13.31 -1.76 -2.13
C THR A 67 14.52 -1.76 -1.20
N ILE A 68 15.73 -1.86 -1.74
CA ILE A 68 16.97 -1.76 -0.95
C ILE A 68 17.00 -0.42 -0.21
N ASN A 69 16.74 0.69 -0.91
CA ASN A 69 16.69 2.02 -0.32
C ASN A 69 15.60 2.16 0.75
N ALA A 70 14.46 1.48 0.60
CA ALA A 70 13.42 1.48 1.63
C ALA A 70 13.85 0.74 2.91
N TYR A 71 14.56 -0.38 2.79
CA TYR A 71 15.17 -1.06 3.94
C TYR A 71 16.21 -0.18 4.62
N LEU A 72 17.12 0.42 3.84
CA LEU A 72 18.18 1.27 4.36
C LEU A 72 17.66 2.59 4.94
N ALA A 73 16.59 3.16 4.38
CA ALA A 73 15.94 4.36 4.93
C ALA A 73 15.34 4.08 6.31
N ALA A 74 14.66 2.94 6.48
CA ALA A 74 14.17 2.52 7.79
C ALA A 74 15.33 2.30 8.77
N ALA A 75 16.40 1.62 8.34
CA ALA A 75 17.59 1.39 9.15
C ALA A 75 18.30 2.68 9.57
N ASN A 76 18.44 3.65 8.67
CA ASN A 76 19.01 4.96 8.96
C ASN A 76 18.15 5.74 9.96
N GLN A 77 16.82 5.74 9.77
CA GLN A 77 15.89 6.39 10.70
C GLN A 77 15.93 5.72 12.08
N PHE A 78 16.10 4.41 12.14
CA PHE A 78 16.29 3.69 13.41
C PHE A 78 17.59 4.12 14.09
N CYS A 79 18.69 4.25 13.33
CA CYS A 79 19.94 4.79 13.86
C CYS A 79 19.77 6.22 14.38
N ASP A 80 18.95 7.05 13.73
CA ASP A 80 18.64 8.40 14.21
C ASP A 80 17.98 8.38 15.58
N VAL A 81 16.96 7.54 15.77
CA VAL A 81 16.24 7.41 17.05
C VAL A 81 17.13 6.82 18.15
N MET A 82 18.02 5.89 17.81
CA MET A 82 18.93 5.27 18.77
C MET A 82 20.20 6.08 19.05
N GLY A 83 20.44 7.16 18.31
CA GLY A 83 21.66 7.98 18.41
C GLY A 83 22.91 7.31 17.82
N TRP A 84 22.77 6.40 16.85
CA TRP A 84 23.86 5.63 16.23
C TRP A 84 24.21 6.15 14.83
N GLN A 85 24.42 7.46 14.71
CA GLN A 85 24.63 8.16 13.44
C GLN A 85 25.76 7.57 12.59
N GLU A 86 26.81 7.09 13.23
CA GLU A 86 28.00 6.50 12.62
C GLU A 86 27.70 5.23 11.81
N MET A 87 26.59 4.54 12.08
CA MET A 87 26.20 3.29 11.42
C MET A 87 25.41 3.52 10.13
N LYS A 88 24.93 4.75 9.89
CA LYS A 88 24.08 5.08 8.73
C LYS A 88 24.84 4.88 7.43
N VAL A 89 24.17 4.42 6.40
CA VAL A 89 24.75 4.26 5.05
C VAL A 89 24.05 5.15 4.04
N VAL A 90 24.77 5.54 3.00
CA VAL A 90 24.22 6.33 1.90
C VAL A 90 23.29 5.44 1.08
N LEU A 91 22.10 5.97 0.79
CA LEU A 91 21.16 5.37 -0.16
C LEU A 91 21.65 5.64 -1.58
N ASP A 92 21.63 4.65 -2.46
CA ASP A 92 22.04 4.89 -3.84
C ASP A 92 20.93 5.62 -4.60
N PRO A 93 21.26 6.53 -5.52
CA PRO A 93 20.27 7.16 -6.37
C PRO A 93 19.51 6.09 -7.17
N VAL A 94 18.19 6.16 -7.16
CA VAL A 94 17.37 5.35 -8.06
C VAL A 94 17.44 6.00 -9.43
N GLY A 95 18.01 5.32 -10.43
CA GLY A 95 18.10 5.83 -11.80
C GLY A 95 16.72 6.18 -12.36
N GLN A 96 16.63 7.22 -13.21
CA GLN A 96 15.35 7.69 -13.78
C GLN A 96 14.59 6.60 -14.56
N GLY A 97 15.27 5.54 -15.02
CA GLY A 97 14.67 4.39 -15.71
C GLY A 97 13.71 3.57 -14.84
N ASP A 98 13.93 3.45 -13.54
CA ASP A 98 13.08 2.68 -12.61
C ASP A 98 11.82 3.42 -12.16
N SER A 99 11.76 4.74 -12.39
CA SER A 99 10.55 5.54 -12.16
C SER A 99 9.68 5.66 -13.42
N ARG A 100 10.17 5.15 -14.56
CA ARG A 100 9.44 4.96 -15.83
C ARG A 100 8.98 3.51 -16.01
N GLU A 101 8.79 2.73 -14.95
CA GLU A 101 7.63 1.83 -14.98
C GLU A 101 6.44 2.77 -15.15
N THR A 102 6.07 2.93 -16.41
CA THR A 102 5.04 3.82 -16.91
C THR A 102 3.87 3.72 -15.94
N GLN A 103 3.20 4.82 -15.62
CA GLN A 103 1.79 4.72 -15.26
C GLN A 103 1.14 4.02 -16.47
N LYS A 104 1.19 2.69 -16.53
CA LYS A 104 0.53 1.86 -17.53
C LYS A 104 -0.93 2.08 -17.22
N GLN A 105 -1.48 3.15 -17.78
CA GLN A 105 -2.90 3.41 -17.71
C GLN A 105 -3.55 2.25 -18.46
N ILE A 106 -4.51 1.63 -17.80
CA ILE A 106 -5.31 0.60 -18.42
C ILE A 106 -5.93 1.17 -19.69
N SER A 107 -5.75 0.47 -20.82
CA SER A 107 -6.40 0.90 -22.05
C SER A 107 -7.91 0.78 -21.91
N SER A 108 -8.69 1.59 -22.64
CA SER A 108 -10.16 1.50 -22.60
C SER A 108 -10.67 0.10 -22.97
N SER A 109 -10.00 -0.60 -23.89
CA SER A 109 -10.36 -1.97 -24.27
C SER A 109 -10.03 -2.99 -23.18
N SER A 110 -8.86 -2.89 -22.53
CA SER A 110 -8.50 -3.74 -21.38
C SER A 110 -9.43 -3.51 -20.19
N TYR A 111 -9.81 -2.26 -19.92
CA TYR A 111 -10.78 -1.90 -18.89
C TYR A 111 -12.13 -2.56 -19.14
N LYS A 112 -12.70 -2.39 -20.34
CA LYS A 112 -13.99 -2.99 -20.70
C LYS A 112 -13.95 -4.51 -20.60
N LYS A 113 -12.87 -5.14 -21.08
CA LYS A 113 -12.67 -6.59 -20.96
C LYS A 113 -12.61 -7.03 -19.49
N LEU A 114 -11.85 -6.34 -18.64
CA LEU A 114 -11.76 -6.68 -17.22
C LEU A 114 -13.11 -6.60 -16.52
N VAL A 115 -13.84 -5.50 -16.68
CA VAL A 115 -15.17 -5.33 -16.07
C VAL A 115 -16.13 -6.40 -16.58
N TYR A 116 -16.17 -6.64 -17.89
CA TYR A 116 -17.01 -7.67 -18.49
C TYR A 116 -16.67 -9.08 -17.97
N THR A 117 -15.40 -9.47 -17.98
CA THR A 117 -14.95 -10.76 -17.47
C THR A 117 -15.28 -10.92 -15.98
N ALA A 118 -15.16 -9.86 -15.17
CA ALA A 118 -15.53 -9.92 -13.76
C ALA A 118 -17.02 -10.22 -13.57
N LEU A 119 -17.88 -9.54 -14.32
CA LEU A 119 -19.33 -9.76 -14.29
C LEU A 119 -19.71 -11.17 -14.76
N GLN A 120 -19.08 -11.69 -15.82
CA GLN A 120 -19.30 -13.07 -16.31
C GLN A 120 -18.85 -14.16 -15.33
N ASN A 121 -18.07 -13.82 -14.31
CA ASN A 121 -17.56 -14.76 -13.29
C ASN A 121 -18.12 -14.49 -11.89
N ASP A 122 -19.28 -13.82 -11.81
CA ASP A 122 -19.96 -13.47 -10.55
C ASP A 122 -19.06 -12.69 -9.58
N LYS A 123 -18.16 -11.86 -10.12
CA LYS A 123 -17.25 -10.98 -9.34
C LYS A 123 -17.72 -9.54 -9.37
N GLU A 124 -18.99 -9.30 -9.11
CA GLU A 124 -19.60 -7.97 -9.18
C GLU A 124 -18.89 -6.93 -8.29
N ARG A 125 -18.57 -7.28 -7.04
CA ARG A 125 -17.77 -6.42 -6.15
C ARG A 125 -16.43 -6.01 -6.79
N LEU A 126 -15.73 -6.94 -7.43
CA LEU A 126 -14.44 -6.66 -8.07
C LEU A 126 -14.63 -5.76 -9.30
N ALA A 127 -15.66 -6.02 -10.12
CA ALA A 127 -16.03 -5.18 -11.25
C ALA A 127 -16.26 -3.74 -10.77
N MET A 128 -17.11 -3.54 -9.77
CA MET A 128 -17.44 -2.22 -9.23
C MET A 128 -16.22 -1.50 -8.63
N MET A 129 -15.33 -2.23 -7.93
CA MET A 129 -14.06 -1.66 -7.45
C MET A 129 -13.17 -1.17 -8.59
N ILE A 130 -13.06 -1.92 -9.70
CA ILE A 130 -12.29 -1.50 -10.88
C ILE A 130 -12.87 -0.22 -11.47
N GLN A 131 -14.20 -0.14 -11.60
CA GLN A 131 -14.88 1.05 -12.12
C GLN A 131 -14.61 2.28 -11.26
N VAL A 132 -14.78 2.16 -9.93
CA VAL A 132 -14.48 3.25 -9.00
C VAL A 132 -13.02 3.71 -9.12
N LEU A 133 -12.06 2.79 -9.15
CA LEU A 133 -10.63 3.13 -9.22
C LEU A 133 -10.23 3.74 -10.58
N CYS A 134 -10.98 3.50 -11.65
CA CYS A 134 -10.72 4.07 -12.97
C CYS A 134 -11.37 5.44 -13.17
N HIS A 135 -12.58 5.64 -12.62
CA HIS A 135 -13.39 6.85 -12.86
C HIS A 135 -13.30 7.88 -11.76
N MET A 136 -12.88 7.49 -10.55
CA MET A 136 -12.72 8.40 -9.42
C MET A 136 -11.24 8.58 -9.10
N ASP A 137 -10.86 9.78 -8.65
CA ASP A 137 -9.54 10.03 -8.06
C ASP A 137 -9.49 9.50 -6.62
N LEU A 138 -9.85 8.24 -6.40
CA LEU A 138 -9.70 7.52 -5.13
C LEU A 138 -8.51 6.56 -5.22
N ARG A 139 -7.66 6.58 -4.18
CA ARG A 139 -6.64 5.54 -4.01
C ARG A 139 -7.28 4.30 -3.41
N PHE A 140 -6.66 3.14 -3.62
CA PHE A 140 -7.13 1.88 -3.03
C PHE A 140 -7.35 1.98 -1.51
N CYS A 141 -6.40 2.58 -0.78
CA CYS A 141 -6.51 2.77 0.67
C CYS A 141 -7.61 3.76 1.10
N GLU A 142 -8.15 4.53 0.16
CA GLU A 142 -9.24 5.49 0.39
C GLU A 142 -10.61 4.88 0.07
N LEU A 143 -10.68 3.67 -0.52
CA LEU A 143 -11.95 2.99 -0.84
C LEU A 143 -12.81 2.73 0.41
N GLU A 144 -12.19 2.56 1.58
CA GLU A 144 -12.92 2.42 2.85
C GLU A 144 -13.75 3.66 3.22
N LYS A 145 -13.47 4.82 2.61
CA LYS A 145 -14.23 6.05 2.79
C LYS A 145 -15.45 6.15 1.87
N LEU A 146 -15.54 5.29 0.86
CA LEU A 146 -16.73 5.17 0.02
C LEU A 146 -17.79 4.37 0.78
N THR A 147 -18.76 5.09 1.34
CA THR A 147 -19.86 4.52 2.13
C THR A 147 -21.22 4.80 1.49
N VAL A 148 -22.26 4.07 1.88
CA VAL A 148 -23.65 4.33 1.42
C VAL A 148 -24.07 5.78 1.70
N GLU A 149 -23.63 6.35 2.81
CA GLU A 149 -23.87 7.75 3.17
C GLU A 149 -23.18 8.71 2.20
N SER A 150 -21.94 8.42 1.80
CA SER A 150 -21.23 9.21 0.79
C SER A 150 -21.90 9.18 -0.59
N LEU A 151 -22.63 8.10 -0.92
CA LEU A 151 -23.44 8.02 -2.15
C LEU A 151 -24.67 8.95 -2.09
N LYS A 152 -25.21 9.20 -0.90
CA LYS A 152 -26.31 10.18 -0.72
C LYS A 152 -25.81 11.61 -0.87
N GLU A 153 -24.60 11.88 -0.38
CA GLU A 153 -23.92 13.17 -0.51
C GLU A 153 -23.36 13.43 -1.91
N GLY A 154 -23.13 12.38 -2.71
CA GLY A 154 -22.52 12.46 -4.03
C GLY A 154 -21.01 12.77 -3.99
N ALA A 155 -20.37 12.60 -2.84
CA ALA A 155 -18.94 12.90 -2.66
C ALA A 155 -18.31 12.10 -1.53
N VAL A 156 -17.01 11.85 -1.65
CA VAL A 156 -16.17 11.22 -0.62
C VAL A 156 -15.16 12.22 -0.10
N TRP A 157 -14.97 12.28 1.21
CA TRP A 157 -13.94 13.08 1.86
C TRP A 157 -12.72 12.23 2.21
N VAL A 158 -11.54 12.67 1.78
CA VAL A 158 -10.27 11.98 2.05
C VAL A 158 -9.21 12.96 2.55
N ILE A 159 -8.25 12.46 3.34
CA ILE A 159 -7.13 13.27 3.82
C ILE A 159 -5.88 12.95 2.99
N ARG A 160 -5.32 13.96 2.33
CA ARG A 160 -4.06 13.85 1.57
C ARG A 160 -3.07 14.87 2.09
N LYS A 161 -1.91 14.41 2.57
CA LYS A 161 -0.84 15.27 3.11
C LYS A 161 -1.37 16.33 4.10
N HIS A 162 -2.26 15.91 5.01
CA HIS A 162 -2.89 16.78 6.03
C HIS A 162 -3.91 17.81 5.51
N HIS A 163 -4.40 17.65 4.28
CA HIS A 163 -5.48 18.45 3.74
C HIS A 163 -6.70 17.59 3.44
N ASP A 164 -7.88 18.09 3.81
CA ASP A 164 -9.15 17.50 3.40
C ASP A 164 -9.39 17.75 1.92
N LYS A 165 -9.71 16.67 1.20
CA LYS A 165 -10.04 16.70 -0.21
C LYS A 165 -11.42 16.08 -0.40
N LYS A 166 -12.33 16.87 -0.98
CA LYS A 166 -13.60 16.38 -1.50
C LYS A 166 -13.38 15.77 -2.89
N ILE A 167 -13.80 14.51 -3.06
CA ILE A 167 -13.81 13.81 -4.34
C ILE A 167 -15.28 13.63 -4.73
N VAL A 168 -15.70 14.29 -5.80
CA VAL A 168 -17.07 14.15 -6.34
C VAL A 168 -17.21 12.77 -6.97
N ILE A 169 -18.34 12.10 -6.73
CA ILE A 169 -18.70 10.84 -7.39
C ILE A 169 -19.36 11.19 -8.73
N PRO A 170 -18.78 10.81 -9.88
CA PRO A 170 -19.40 11.06 -11.17
C PRO A 170 -20.77 10.37 -11.28
N ASP A 171 -21.77 11.03 -11.87
CA ASP A 171 -23.14 10.50 -11.98
C ASP A 171 -23.20 9.12 -12.61
N ILE A 172 -22.36 8.87 -13.64
CA ILE A 172 -22.25 7.58 -14.31
C ILE A 172 -21.87 6.44 -13.36
N ILE A 173 -21.04 6.70 -12.36
CA ILE A 173 -20.63 5.70 -11.35
C ILE A 173 -21.57 5.72 -10.15
N LEU A 174 -22.19 6.84 -9.85
CA LEU A 174 -23.08 6.97 -8.69
C LEU A 174 -24.30 6.06 -8.84
N GLU A 175 -24.92 6.03 -10.02
CA GLU A 175 -26.06 5.15 -10.28
C GLU A 175 -25.66 3.67 -10.25
N ASP A 176 -24.52 3.31 -10.86
CA ASP A 176 -23.97 1.95 -10.80
C ASP A 176 -23.69 1.50 -9.36
N LEU A 177 -23.14 2.40 -8.53
CA LEU A 177 -22.90 2.14 -7.11
C LEU A 177 -24.22 1.97 -6.33
N ARG A 178 -25.26 2.74 -6.65
CA ARG A 178 -26.60 2.61 -6.03
C ARG A 178 -27.23 1.27 -6.37
N THR A 179 -27.16 0.84 -7.63
CA THR A 179 -27.63 -0.48 -8.05
C THR A 179 -26.86 -1.58 -7.34
N TYR A 180 -25.53 -1.47 -7.27
CA TYR A 180 -24.68 -2.43 -6.57
C TYR A 180 -25.01 -2.56 -5.08
N VAL A 181 -25.12 -1.46 -4.33
CA VAL A 181 -25.44 -1.53 -2.90
C VAL A 181 -26.83 -2.07 -2.64
N ALA A 182 -27.79 -1.83 -3.55
CA ALA A 182 -29.13 -2.41 -3.47
C ALA A 182 -29.10 -3.92 -3.73
N HIS A 183 -28.37 -4.38 -4.76
CA HIS A 183 -28.23 -5.79 -5.08
C HIS A 183 -27.56 -6.58 -3.94
N GLU A 184 -26.47 -6.03 -3.39
CA GLU A 184 -25.72 -6.63 -2.27
C GLU A 184 -26.34 -6.39 -0.88
N GLN A 185 -27.50 -5.73 -0.82
CA GLN A 185 -28.22 -5.42 0.43
C GLN A 185 -27.35 -4.69 1.46
N ILE A 186 -26.55 -3.72 0.99
CA ILE A 186 -25.69 -2.89 1.83
C ILE A 186 -26.48 -1.66 2.27
N LEU A 187 -27.01 -1.72 3.49
CA LEU A 187 -27.90 -0.67 4.03
C LEU A 187 -27.14 0.55 4.59
N SER A 188 -25.90 0.36 5.04
CA SER A 188 -25.08 1.42 5.65
C SER A 188 -23.58 1.06 5.66
N GLY A 189 -22.76 2.09 5.83
CA GLY A 189 -21.31 1.96 5.97
C GLY A 189 -20.59 1.64 4.66
N ILE A 190 -19.43 0.98 4.77
CA ILE A 190 -18.47 0.79 3.67
C ILE A 190 -19.09 -0.02 2.52
N VAL A 191 -19.00 0.51 1.30
CA VAL A 191 -19.52 -0.15 0.10
C VAL A 191 -18.73 -1.42 -0.22
N PHE A 192 -17.40 -1.32 -0.25
CA PHE A 192 -16.54 -2.47 -0.54
C PHE A 192 -16.07 -3.14 0.75
N ARG A 193 -16.85 -4.14 1.18
CA ARG A 193 -16.62 -4.88 2.43
C ARG A 193 -16.53 -6.39 2.22
N THR A 194 -15.87 -7.06 3.16
CA THR A 194 -15.91 -8.52 3.32
C THR A 194 -17.26 -8.97 3.89
N SER A 195 -17.52 -10.28 3.92
CA SER A 195 -18.73 -10.83 4.57
C SER A 195 -18.83 -10.49 6.06
N LYS A 196 -17.70 -10.15 6.71
CA LYS A 196 -17.64 -9.70 8.10
C LYS A 196 -17.77 -8.18 8.26
N GLY A 197 -17.99 -7.44 7.17
CA GLY A 197 -18.13 -5.99 7.17
C GLY A 197 -16.81 -5.19 7.17
N SER A 198 -15.66 -5.86 7.25
CA SER A 198 -14.35 -5.18 7.20
C SER A 198 -13.99 -4.70 5.79
N PRO A 199 -13.19 -3.63 5.64
CA PRO A 199 -12.68 -3.18 4.34
C PRO A 199 -11.97 -4.29 3.56
N VAL A 200 -12.00 -4.20 2.23
CA VAL A 200 -11.27 -5.14 1.37
C VAL A 200 -9.75 -4.93 1.49
N ASP A 201 -9.03 -6.03 1.67
CA ASP A 201 -7.57 -6.02 1.73
C ASP A 201 -6.92 -5.85 0.34
N ARG A 202 -5.84 -5.06 0.29
CA ARG A 202 -5.10 -4.77 -0.94
C ARG A 202 -4.45 -6.00 -1.54
N SER A 203 -3.94 -6.91 -0.73
CA SER A 203 -3.28 -8.12 -1.19
C SER A 203 -4.28 -9.07 -1.84
N ASN A 204 -5.49 -9.18 -1.27
CA ASN A 204 -6.58 -9.94 -1.86
C ASN A 204 -7.06 -9.33 -3.18
N PHE A 205 -7.32 -8.01 -3.21
CA PHE A 205 -7.68 -7.32 -4.45
C PHE A 205 -6.63 -7.54 -5.55
N ARG A 206 -5.33 -7.41 -5.23
CA ARG A 206 -4.25 -7.65 -6.20
C ARG A 206 -4.24 -9.08 -6.74
N LYS A 207 -4.45 -10.08 -5.86
CA LYS A 207 -4.55 -11.49 -6.28
C LYS A 207 -5.74 -11.72 -7.20
N ASP A 208 -6.88 -11.13 -6.87
CA ASP A 208 -8.11 -11.27 -7.65
C ASP A 208 -7.99 -10.58 -9.02
N ILE A 209 -7.40 -9.39 -9.08
CA ILE A 209 -7.10 -8.69 -10.36
C ILE A 209 -6.17 -9.52 -11.23
N LYS A 210 -5.08 -10.08 -10.70
CA LYS A 210 -4.16 -10.93 -11.49
C LYS A 210 -4.88 -12.12 -12.13
N LYS A 211 -5.68 -12.84 -11.33
CA LYS A 211 -6.50 -13.96 -11.84
C LYS A 211 -7.45 -13.48 -12.94
N LEU A 212 -8.06 -12.32 -12.74
CA LEU A 212 -8.98 -11.74 -13.70
C LEU A 212 -8.29 -11.31 -15.00
N CYS A 213 -7.09 -10.74 -14.93
CA CYS A 213 -6.29 -10.40 -16.11
C CYS A 213 -5.99 -11.64 -16.96
N VAL A 214 -5.61 -12.76 -16.32
CA VAL A 214 -5.39 -14.04 -16.99
C VAL A 214 -6.67 -14.55 -17.66
N LEU A 215 -7.82 -14.50 -16.96
CA LEU A 215 -9.11 -14.91 -17.52
C LEU A 215 -9.55 -14.02 -18.69
N ALA A 216 -9.27 -12.72 -18.62
CA ALA A 216 -9.61 -11.74 -19.66
C ALA A 216 -8.62 -11.75 -20.85
N GLY A 217 -7.54 -12.53 -20.76
CA GLY A 217 -6.49 -12.57 -21.80
C GLY A 217 -5.77 -11.23 -21.97
N ILE A 218 -5.54 -10.50 -20.87
CA ILE A 218 -4.81 -9.23 -20.89
C ILE A 218 -3.52 -9.33 -20.04
N GLU A 219 -2.55 -8.49 -20.38
CA GLU A 219 -1.31 -8.36 -19.60
C GLU A 219 -1.61 -7.75 -18.21
N GLU A 220 -0.88 -8.21 -17.18
CA GLU A 220 -1.00 -7.74 -15.80
C GLU A 220 -0.48 -6.32 -15.56
#